data_AF-A0ABD0NDE7-F1
#
_entry.id   AF-A0ABD0NDE7-F1
#
_cell.length_a   1.000
_cell.length_b   1.000
_cell.length_c   1.000
_cell.angle_alpha   90.00
_cell.angle_beta   90.00
_cell.angle_gamma   90.00
#
_symmetry.space_group_name_H-M   'P 1'
#
loop_
_entity.id
_entity.type
_entity.pdbx_description
1 polymer ?
#
loop_
_entity_poly.entity_id
_entity_poly.type
_entity_poly.pdbx_seq_one_letter_code
_entity_poly.pdbx_strand_id
1 'polypeptide(L)' 'KDEGETADTVGCCSLRVEHIRLHTQLDGQDYVVELDFPGKDSIRYYNKVPVEKR' A
#
# COMPACT_ATOMS: atom_id res chain seq x y z
N LYS A 1 -9.79 17.48 -16.44
CA LYS A 1 -9.32 16.37 -17.29
C LYS A 1 -7.80 16.42 -17.19
N ASP A 2 -7.26 15.92 -16.08
CA ASP A 2 -5.90 16.24 -15.59
C ASP A 2 -5.15 14.98 -15.12
N GLU A 3 -5.66 13.78 -15.42
CA GLU A 3 -5.12 12.50 -14.94
C GLU A 3 -3.78 12.11 -15.60
N GLY A 4 -3.29 12.89 -16.56
CA GLY A 4 -2.06 12.62 -17.32
C GLY A 4 -0.91 13.59 -17.11
N GLU A 5 -1.09 14.67 -16.33
CA GLU A 5 -0.04 15.68 -16.13
C GLU A 5 0.82 15.42 -14.88
N THR A 6 0.32 14.61 -13.95
CA THR A 6 1.02 14.26 -12.70
C THR A 6 1.49 12.81 -12.71
N ALA A 7 2.64 12.54 -12.08
CA ALA A 7 3.08 11.17 -11.83
C ALA A 7 2.07 10.44 -10.92
N ASP A 8 1.74 9.20 -11.25
CA ASP A 8 0.84 8.35 -10.47
C ASP A 8 1.52 7.93 -9.17
N THR A 9 1.36 8.77 -8.15
CA THR A 9 1.89 8.58 -6.80
C THR A 9 0.73 8.63 -5.82
N VAL A 10 0.81 7.82 -4.76
CA VAL A 10 -0.27 7.71 -3.78
C VAL A 10 0.23 7.90 -2.35
N GLY A 11 -0.67 8.34 -1.49
CA GLY A 11 -0.49 8.42 -0.05
C GLY A 11 -1.68 7.79 0.67
N CYS A 12 -1.72 7.90 2.00
CA CYS A 12 -2.70 7.22 2.84
C CYS A 12 -4.16 7.39 2.35
N CYS A 13 -4.57 8.61 2.01
CA CYS A 13 -5.95 8.90 1.59
C CYS A 13 -6.25 8.59 0.12
N SER A 14 -5.23 8.27 -0.69
CA SER A 14 -5.38 7.98 -2.13
C SER A 14 -4.94 6.57 -2.52
N LEU A 15 -4.77 5.68 -1.53
CA LEU A 15 -4.51 4.27 -1.78
C LEU A 15 -5.63 3.64 -2.62
N ARG A 16 -5.23 2.71 -3.49
CA ARG A 16 -6.10 1.92 -4.35
C ARG A 16 -5.94 0.45 -3.97
N VAL A 17 -6.92 -0.37 -4.34
CA VAL A 17 -6.93 -1.80 -3.98
C VAL A 17 -5.68 -2.54 -4.48
N GLU A 18 -5.14 -2.15 -5.65
CA GLU A 18 -3.94 -2.75 -6.22
C GLU A 18 -2.66 -2.54 -5.37
N HIS A 19 -2.64 -1.53 -4.49
CA HIS A 19 -1.50 -1.18 -3.64
C HIS A 19 -1.43 -1.97 -2.33
N ILE A 20 -2.44 -2.80 -2.05
CA ILE A 20 -2.62 -3.47 -0.76
C ILE A 20 -2.87 -4.96 -1.00
N ARG A 21 -2.11 -5.81 -0.31
CA ARG A 21 -2.40 -7.25 -0.22
C ARG A 21 -2.65 -7.64 1.22
N LEU A 22 -3.72 -8.39 1.44
CA LEU A 22 -4.10 -8.88 2.76
C LEU A 22 -3.68 -10.34 2.89
N HIS A 23 -2.91 -10.63 3.93
CA HIS A 23 -2.49 -11.98 4.27
C HIS A 23 -3.09 -12.37 5.61
N THR A 24 -3.81 -13.50 5.64
CA THR A 24 -4.33 -14.05 6.90
C THR A 24 -3.18 -14.48 7.81
N GLN A 25 -2.15 -15.09 7.24
CA GLN A 25 -0.87 -15.40 7.89
C GLN A 25 0.28 -15.13 6.93
N LEU A 26 1.33 -14.47 7.43
CA LEU A 26 2.56 -14.21 6.70
C LEU A 26 3.74 -14.13 7.67
N ASP A 27 4.85 -14.78 7.33
CA ASP A 27 6.11 -14.72 8.12
C ASP A 27 5.92 -15.02 9.63
N GLY A 28 4.95 -15.88 9.98
CA GLY A 28 4.61 -16.26 11.35
C GLY A 28 3.71 -15.28 12.11
N GLN A 29 3.17 -14.26 11.43
CA GLN A 29 2.30 -13.23 12.00
C GLN A 29 0.88 -13.34 11.42
N ASP A 30 -0.13 -13.11 12.25
CA ASP A 30 -1.53 -13.08 11.83
C ASP A 30 -1.93 -11.68 11.34
N TYR A 31 -2.86 -11.63 10.37
CA TYR A 31 -3.45 -10.40 9.81
C TYR A 31 -2.40 -9.40 9.35
N VAL A 32 -1.63 -9.75 8.33
CA VAL A 32 -0.57 -8.90 7.78
C VAL A 32 -1.07 -8.13 6.55
N VAL A 33 -0.87 -6.82 6.55
CA VAL A 33 -1.11 -5.94 5.41
C VAL A 33 0.23 -5.69 4.72
N GLU A 34 0.32 -6.10 3.46
CA GLU A 34 1.45 -5.76 2.58
C GLU A 34 1.07 -4.52 1.76
N LEU A 35 1.86 -3.47 1.89
CA LEU A 35 1.75 -2.20 1.19
C LEU A 35 2.86 -2.11 0.15
N ASP A 36 2.49 -1.89 -1.11
CA ASP A 36 3.44 -1.73 -2.22
C ASP A 36 2.93 -0.68 -3.21
N PHE A 37 3.50 0.53 -3.16
CA PHE A 37 3.08 1.64 -4.02
C PHE A 37 4.16 2.73 -4.22
N PRO A 38 4.07 3.51 -5.30
CA PRO A 38 4.90 4.71 -5.48
C PRO A 38 4.37 5.87 -4.63
N GLY A 39 5.17 6.32 -3.67
CA GLY A 39 4.88 7.47 -2.80
C GLY A 39 5.38 8.80 -3.37
N LYS A 40 5.62 9.78 -2.49
CA LYS A 40 6.19 11.08 -2.86
C LYS A 40 7.48 10.90 -3.66
N ASP A 41 7.66 11.73 -4.69
CA ASP A 41 8.83 11.71 -5.58
C ASP A 41 9.01 10.34 -6.30
N SER A 42 7.91 9.59 -6.47
CA SER A 42 7.87 8.24 -7.04
C SER A 42 8.74 7.21 -6.29
N ILE A 43 9.03 7.48 -5.01
CA ILE A 43 9.79 6.56 -4.17
C ILE A 43 8.88 5.42 -3.73
N ARG A 44 9.29 4.18 -4.04
CA ARG A 44 8.54 2.99 -3.65
C ARG A 44 8.47 2.85 -2.13
N TYR A 45 7.26 2.74 -1.61
CA TYR A 45 7.00 2.29 -0.25
C TYR A 45 6.65 0.80 -0.29
N TYR A 46 7.49 -0.03 0.32
CA TYR A 46 7.25 -1.46 0.50
C TYR A 46 7.30 -1.81 1.97
N ASN A 47 6.20 -2.32 2.54
CA ASN A 47 6.16 -2.70 3.94
C ASN A 47 5.14 -3.82 4.20
N LYS A 48 5.45 -4.70 5.16
CA LYS A 48 4.55 -5.73 5.66
C LYS A 48 4.27 -5.43 7.12
N VAL A 49 3.04 -5.09 7.45
CA VAL A 49 2.67 -4.61 8.79
C VAL A 49 1.57 -5.51 9.36
N PRO A 50 1.81 -6.18 10.49
CA PRO A 50 0.76 -6.84 11.25
C PRO A 50 -0.25 -5.81 11.75
N VAL A 51 -1.53 -6.09 11.60
CA VAL A 51 -2.61 -5.21 12.09
C VAL A 51 -3.54 -5.97 13.03
N GLU A 52 -4.25 -5.20 13.85
CA GLU A 52 -5.26 -5.76 14.74
C GLU A 52 -6.50 -6.20 13.96
N LYS A 53 -7.07 -7.34 14.37
CA LYS A 53 -8.39 -7.76 13.90
C LYS A 53 -9.46 -6.87 14.55
N ARG A 54 -10.37 -6.34 13.73
CA ARG A 54 -11.57 -5.60 14.17
C ARG A 54 -12.84 -6.40 13.96
#